data_AF-A0A0C3AC81-F1
#
_entry.id   AF-A0A0C3AC81-F1
#
_cell.length_a   1.000
_cell.length_b   1.000
_cell.length_c   1.000
_cell.angle_alpha   90.00
_cell.angle_beta   90.00
_cell.angle_gamma   90.00
#
_symmetry.space_group_name_H-M   'P 1'
#
loop_
_entity.id
_entity.type
_entity.pdbx_description
1 polymer ?
#
loop_
_entity_poly.entity_id
_entity_poly.type
_entity_poly.pdbx_seq_one_letter_code
_entity_poly.pdbx_strand_id
1 'polypeptide(L)'
;NHLDHGSVFTLVDTPGFDDAYKSDIEILTMIADWVVKSYKKNANPASIIYLHGISDNRMTGSVLKKLEKFALLCGQVAVSNVVIATTMWGEINKEMEN
;
A
#
# COMPACT_ATOMS: atom_id res chain seq x y z
N ASN A 1 -8.41 -21.50 -31.71
CA ASN A 1 -9.32 -20.87 -30.74
C ASN A 1 -8.60 -20.67 -29.42
N HIS A 2 -7.87 -19.57 -29.26
CA HIS A 2 -7.28 -19.16 -27.97
C HIS A 2 -7.53 -17.65 -27.85
N LEU A 3 -8.39 -17.28 -26.91
CA LEU A 3 -8.85 -15.92 -26.70
C LEU A 3 -7.76 -15.15 -25.94
N ASP A 4 -7.00 -14.31 -26.63
CA ASP A 4 -6.24 -13.21 -26.01
C ASP A 4 -7.25 -12.15 -25.56
N HIS A 5 -7.86 -12.36 -24.40
CA HIS A 5 -8.51 -11.28 -23.68
C HIS A 5 -7.48 -10.66 -22.73
N GLY A 6 -6.83 -9.59 -23.20
CA GLY A 6 -5.97 -8.76 -22.35
C GLY A 6 -6.75 -8.31 -21.11
N SER A 7 -6.16 -8.49 -19.93
CA SER A 7 -6.75 -8.04 -18.67
C SER A 7 -6.42 -6.57 -18.42
N VAL A 8 -7.41 -5.77 -18.06
CA VAL A 8 -7.22 -4.36 -17.70
C VAL A 8 -6.89 -4.29 -16.21
N PHE A 9 -5.75 -3.67 -15.88
CA PHE A 9 -5.31 -3.43 -14.51
C PHE A 9 -5.37 -1.94 -14.19
N THR A 10 -5.93 -1.61 -13.02
CA THR A 10 -5.96 -0.25 -12.50
C THR A 10 -5.13 -0.19 -11.23
N LEU A 11 -4.04 0.58 -11.25
CA LEU A 11 -3.26 0.89 -10.05
C LEU A 11 -3.73 2.24 -9.51
N VAL A 12 -3.99 2.31 -8.21
CA VAL A 12 -4.37 3.54 -7.54
C VAL A 12 -3.29 3.91 -6.55
N ASP A 13 -2.69 5.07 -6.77
CA ASP A 13 -1.71 5.67 -5.87
C ASP A 13 -2.43 6.49 -4.80
N THR A 14 -1.90 6.46 -3.58
CA THR A 14 -2.52 7.06 -2.40
C THR A 14 -1.51 7.96 -1.68
N PRO A 15 -1.95 9.09 -1.08
CA PRO A 15 -1.09 9.84 -0.16
C PRO A 15 -0.55 8.92 0.95
N GLY A 16 0.72 9.07 1.31
CA GLY A 16 1.32 8.31 2.40
C GLY A 16 0.84 8.81 3.77
N PHE A 17 0.73 7.90 4.74
CA PHE A 17 0.32 8.17 6.14
C PHE A 17 1.12 9.31 6.84
N ASP A 18 2.28 9.70 6.32
CA ASP A 18 3.12 10.80 6.84
C ASP A 18 2.98 12.11 6.03
N ASP A 19 1.81 12.35 5.43
CA ASP A 19 1.53 13.56 4.64
C ASP A 19 1.59 14.80 5.55
N ALA A 20 2.41 15.78 5.19
CA ALA A 20 2.58 17.02 5.95
C ALA A 20 1.29 17.87 6.02
N TYR A 21 0.29 17.59 5.18
CA TYR A 21 -0.93 18.35 5.00
C TYR A 21 -2.20 17.56 5.31
N LYS A 22 -2.12 16.23 5.54
CA LYS A 22 -3.29 15.39 5.85
C LYS A 22 -2.99 14.49 7.04
N SER A 23 -3.95 14.42 7.95
CA SER A 23 -3.88 13.46 9.05
C SER A 23 -4.04 12.02 8.54
N ASP A 24 -3.49 11.07 9.30
CA ASP A 24 -3.70 9.63 9.06
C ASP A 24 -5.18 9.26 8.87
N ILE A 25 -6.06 9.86 9.67
CA ILE A 25 -7.51 9.58 9.63
C ILE A 25 -8.12 10.06 8.31
N GLU A 26 -7.71 11.21 7.81
CA GLU A 26 -8.18 11.71 6.50
C GLU A 26 -7.72 10.80 5.37
N ILE A 27 -6.46 10.35 5.41
CA ILE A 27 -5.91 9.42 4.43
C ILE A 27 -6.67 8.08 4.47
N LEU A 28 -6.86 7.52 5.67
CA LEU A 28 -7.65 6.29 5.87
C LEU A 28 -9.06 6.43 5.30
N THR A 29 -9.72 7.55 5.58
CA THR A 29 -11.08 7.83 5.09
C THR A 29 -11.11 7.92 3.57
N MET A 30 -10.13 8.59 2.95
CA MET A 30 -10.02 8.69 1.49
C MET A 30 -9.86 7.31 0.83
N ILE A 31 -9.01 6.44 1.39
CA ILE A 31 -8.77 5.09 0.86
C ILE A 31 -10.04 4.26 1.02
N ALA A 32 -10.67 4.26 2.20
CA ALA A 32 -11.90 3.52 2.46
C ALA A 32 -13.04 3.95 1.53
N ASP A 33 -13.23 5.26 1.35
CA ASP A 33 -14.23 5.82 0.44
C ASP A 33 -13.99 5.40 -1.02
N TRP A 34 -12.73 5.41 -1.46
CA TRP A 34 -12.37 4.95 -2.80
C TRP A 34 -12.69 3.47 -2.97
N VAL A 35 -12.29 2.63 -2.02
CA VAL A 35 -12.56 1.19 -2.04
C VAL A 35 -14.07 0.91 -2.12
N VAL A 36 -14.88 1.55 -1.28
CA VAL A 36 -16.34 1.40 -1.28
C VAL A 36 -16.96 1.83 -2.62
N LYS A 37 -16.50 2.95 -3.18
CA LYS A 37 -16.97 3.44 -4.49
C LYS A 37 -16.58 2.50 -5.63
N SER A 38 -15.40 1.89 -5.58
CA SER A 38 -14.92 0.93 -6.58
C SER A 38 -15.71 -0.39 -6.53
N TYR A 39 -15.94 -0.94 -5.33
CA TYR A 39 -16.79 -2.12 -5.14
C TYR A 39 -18.21 -1.92 -5.73
N LYS A 40 -18.82 -0.75 -5.49
CA LYS A 40 -20.15 -0.41 -6.05
C LYS A 40 -20.19 -0.36 -7.58
N LYS A 41 -19.03 -0.23 -8.24
CA LYS A 41 -18.90 -0.21 -9.70
C LYS A 41 -18.46 -1.56 -10.29
N ASN A 42 -18.54 -2.65 -9.53
CA ASN A 42 -18.00 -3.97 -9.88
C ASN A 42 -16.49 -3.99 -10.17
N ALA A 43 -15.75 -2.97 -9.72
CA ALA A 43 -14.30 -2.97 -9.70
C ALA A 43 -13.85 -3.51 -8.34
N ASN A 44 -13.80 -4.82 -8.20
CA ASN A 44 -13.29 -5.46 -6.98
C ASN A 44 -11.79 -5.18 -6.87
N PRO A 45 -11.32 -4.44 -5.84
CA PRO A 45 -9.89 -4.28 -5.60
C PRO A 45 -9.29 -5.66 -5.36
N ALA A 46 -8.39 -6.07 -6.26
CA ALA A 46 -7.78 -7.40 -6.21
C ALA A 46 -6.75 -7.52 -5.08
N SER A 47 -6.02 -6.44 -4.78
CA SER A 47 -4.96 -6.42 -3.77
C SER A 47 -4.64 -5.01 -3.28
N ILE A 48 -4.15 -4.90 -2.06
CA ILE A 48 -3.57 -3.69 -1.47
C ILE A 48 -2.06 -3.93 -1.34
N ILE A 49 -1.24 -2.98 -1.78
CA ILE A 49 0.23 -3.08 -1.69
C ILE A 49 0.73 -2.02 -0.70
N TYR A 50 1.38 -2.47 0.37
CA TYR A 50 2.11 -1.60 1.30
C TYR A 50 3.59 -1.58 0.89
N LEU A 51 4.13 -0.39 0.63
CA LEU A 51 5.51 -0.19 0.21
C LEU A 51 6.36 0.33 1.36
N HIS A 52 7.54 -0.28 1.57
CA HIS A 52 8.53 0.16 2.57
C HIS A 52 9.94 0.20 1.97
N GLY A 53 10.75 1.20 2.29
CA GLY A 53 12.13 1.29 1.79
C GLY A 53 12.99 0.19 2.42
N ILE A 54 13.74 -0.57 1.63
CA ILE A 54 14.63 -1.61 2.17
C ILE A 54 15.86 -1.04 2.90
N SER A 55 16.24 0.20 2.56
CA SER A 55 17.31 0.94 3.20
C SER A 55 16.99 1.31 4.66
N ASP A 56 15.71 1.28 5.05
CA ASP A 56 15.29 1.51 6.42
C ASP A 56 15.67 0.30 7.29
N ASN A 57 16.88 0.32 7.85
CA ASN A 57 17.44 -0.80 8.62
C ASN A 57 16.66 -1.16 9.91
N ARG A 58 15.66 -0.35 10.29
CA ARG A 58 14.82 -0.53 11.48
C ARG A 58 13.40 -0.05 11.21
N MET A 59 12.43 -0.88 11.59
CA MET A 59 11.05 -0.45 11.79
C MET A 59 10.97 0.37 13.08
N THR A 60 11.17 1.68 12.97
CA THR A 60 11.06 2.59 14.13
C THR A 60 9.63 2.56 14.70
N GLY A 61 9.47 3.02 15.95
CA GLY A 61 8.15 3.03 16.59
C GLY A 61 7.08 3.82 15.83
N SER A 62 7.47 4.83 15.05
CA SER A 62 6.56 5.58 14.17
C SER A 62 6.15 4.76 12.94
N VAL A 63 7.08 3.99 12.35
CA VAL A 63 6.77 3.11 11.21
C VAL A 63 5.86 1.96 11.64
N LEU A 64 6.10 1.35 12.80
CA LEU A 64 5.23 0.30 13.36
C LEU A 64 3.80 0.82 13.59
N LYS A 65 3.64 2.01 14.18
CA LYS A 65 2.33 2.63 14.36
C LYS A 65 1.60 2.87 13.03
N LYS A 66 2.32 3.21 11.95
CA LYS A 66 1.71 3.35 10.61
C LYS A 66 1.26 2.01 10.06
N LEU A 67 2.07 0.96 10.22
CA LEU A 67 1.70 -0.39 9.80
C LEU A 67 0.49 -0.92 10.59
N GLU A 68 0.40 -0.63 11.90
CA GLU A 68 -0.77 -0.96 12.72
C GLU A 68 -2.04 -0.25 12.22
N LYS A 69 -1.96 1.05 11.91
CA LYS A 69 -3.08 1.81 11.33
C LYS A 69 -3.51 1.25 9.98
N PHE A 70 -2.55 0.88 9.13
CA PHE A 70 -2.81 0.22 7.86
C PHE A 70 -3.47 -1.16 8.04
N ALA A 71 -3.04 -1.95 9.03
CA ALA A 71 -3.67 -3.23 9.35
C ALA A 71 -5.12 -3.05 9.83
N LEU A 72 -5.39 -2.01 10.65
CA LEU A 72 -6.74 -1.65 11.05
C LEU A 72 -7.62 -1.25 9.86
N LEU A 73 -7.07 -0.55 8.85
CA LEU A 73 -7.79 -0.21 7.61
C LEU A 73 -8.23 -1.46 6.85
N CYS A 74 -7.32 -2.42 6.70
CA CYS A 74 -7.58 -3.63 5.94
C CYS A 74 -8.62 -4.51 6.67
N GLY A 75 -8.60 -4.49 8.00
CA GLY A 75 -9.42 -5.39 8.82
C GLY A 75 -9.04 -6.85 8.61
N GLN A 76 -9.60 -7.75 9.43
CA GLN A 76 -9.20 -9.16 9.45
C GLN A 76 -9.45 -9.90 8.12
N VAL A 77 -10.43 -9.44 7.33
CA VAL A 77 -10.89 -10.11 6.10
C VAL A 77 -10.05 -9.70 4.88
N ALA A 78 -9.47 -8.50 4.84
CA ALA A 78 -8.68 -8.05 3.68
C ALA A 78 -7.20 -8.44 3.76
N VAL A 79 -6.71 -9.01 4.88
CA VAL A 79 -5.30 -9.39 5.05
C VAL A 79 -4.83 -10.36 3.96
N SER A 80 -5.69 -11.27 3.49
CA SER A 80 -5.33 -12.21 2.40
C SER A 80 -5.02 -11.52 1.08
N ASN A 81 -5.44 -10.26 0.91
CA ASN A 81 -5.26 -9.45 -0.28
C ASN A 81 -4.21 -8.35 -0.07
N VAL A 82 -3.46 -8.38 1.05
CA VAL A 82 -2.39 -7.43 1.33
C VAL A 82 -1.04 -8.01 0.91
N VAL A 83 -0.28 -7.24 0.13
CA VAL A 83 1.12 -7.51 -0.19
C VAL A 83 1.98 -6.46 0.48
N ILE A 84 3.00 -6.90 1.21
CA ILE A 84 4.07 -6.02 1.70
C ILE A 84 5.24 -6.15 0.73
N ALA A 85 5.62 -5.06 0.09
CA ALA A 85 6.73 -5.03 -0.86
C ALA A 85 7.78 -4.00 -0.43
N THR A 86 9.05 -4.34 -0.64
CA THR A 86 10.17 -3.46 -0.35
C THR A 86 10.65 -2.72 -1.61
N THR A 87 11.00 -1.44 -1.46
CA THR A 87 11.48 -0.55 -2.53
C THR A 87 12.90 -0.07 -2.24
N MET A 88 13.45 0.81 -3.08
CA MET A 88 14.79 1.44 -2.89
C MET A 88 16.00 0.48 -2.91
N TRP A 89 15.86 -0.69 -3.53
CA TRP A 89 16.94 -1.69 -3.67
C TRP A 89 18.26 -1.19 -4.26
N GLY A 90 18.24 -0.11 -5.05
CA GLY A 90 19.45 0.51 -5.60
C GLY A 90 20.31 1.24 -4.57
N GLU A 91 19.81 1.48 -3.37
CA GLU A 91 20.53 2.22 -2.31
C GLU A 91 21.40 1.31 -1.42
N ILE A 92 21.10 0.00 -1.39
CA ILE A 92 21.82 -1.00 -0.57
C ILE A 92 23.32 -1.06 -0.93
N ASN A 93 23.65 -0.84 -2.20
CA ASN A 93 25.04 -0.94 -2.68
C ASN A 93 25.94 0.23 -2.24
N LYS A 94 25.37 1.35 -1.77
CA LYS A 94 26.17 2.51 -1.34
C LYS A 94 26.84 2.31 0.02
N GLU A 95 26.39 1.34 0.81
CA GLU A 95 27.01 1.01 2.10
C GLU A 95 28.23 0.07 1.97
N MET A 96 28.39 -0.62 0.83
CA MET A 96 29.50 -1.55 0.59
C MET A 96 30.71 -0.92 -0.14
N GLU A 97 30.64 0.37 -0.51
CA GLU A 97 31.73 1.11 -1.17
C GLU A 97 32.53 2.03 -0.23
N ASN A 98 32.39 1.90 1.09
CA ASN A 98 33.21 2.61 2.08
C ASN A 98 34.13 1.67 2.87
#